data_AF-A0A2W4RVD3-F1
#
_entry.id   AF-A0A2W4RVD3-F1
#
_cell.length_a   1.000
_cell.length_b   1.000
_cell.length_c   1.000
_cell.angle_alpha   90.00
_cell.angle_beta   90.00
_cell.angle_gamma   90.00
#
_symmetry.space_group_name_H-M   'P 1'
#
loop_
_entity.id
_entity.type
_entity.pdbx_description
1 polymer ?
#
loop_
_entity_poly.entity_id
_entity_poly.type
_entity_poly.pdbx_seq_one_letter_code
_entity_poly.pdbx_strand_id
1 'polypeptide(L)'
;MGLPKVDTRYLFFTGKGGVGKTSLSCATGIALAESGKRVLIVSTDPASNLDEVLGSTLSAIPSPIPEVPGLYALNIDPEASAHAYRERMVSPYRGILPPAAIASMEEQFSGACTVEIAAFDEFSALLGDPDKTQDFDHVIFDTAPTGHTLRLLSLPSAWNGFIESSTGGASCLGPLAGLEKQRSLYAATVAQLADAQKTTVVLVSRPETSALREAERTSGELAELGIANQILAINGLFQAKPGNDAIADAMTRRAKEALESMPEKLTSLPRYDTPFVALGMVGIAALRSLIEPNVHTTPVSQSVANSPKLPTFNSLVNDLEKGGYGVIMTMGKGGVGKTTVAAAIAVALAQRGHPVLLSTTDPAAHVAVTIESPIHGLTVSRIDPAVEVERYRQDILEKTGKNLDANALAMLEEDLRSPCTEEIAVFRAFAKTVDEGKAAFVVLDTAPTGHTILLLDAAEAYHREVMRVQGDMPESVRQLLPRLRDPAYTRVIITTLAEATPVHEAERLQQDLARAGIKPYAWVINQSLLASGTRDPLLSERGRYEIPFIRKVAEELSARCALIPWLAEPPIGARGLARITDPAA
;
A
#
# COMPACT_ATOMS: atom_id res chain seq x y z
N MET A 1 15.43 21.56 11.43
CA MET A 1 14.28 20.75 11.85
C MET A 1 13.05 21.63 11.89
N GLY A 2 11.90 21.08 11.53
CA GLY A 2 10.63 21.80 11.50
C GLY A 2 9.72 21.27 10.40
N LEU A 3 8.46 21.70 10.42
CA LEU A 3 7.49 21.34 9.40
C LEU A 3 7.87 21.95 8.03
N PRO A 4 7.40 21.34 6.93
CA PRO A 4 7.52 21.91 5.60
C PRO A 4 6.99 23.36 5.55
N LYS A 5 7.82 24.29 5.06
CA LYS A 5 7.37 25.67 4.77
C LYS A 5 6.88 25.75 3.33
N VAL A 6 5.64 26.18 3.17
CA VAL A 6 4.91 26.12 1.91
C VAL A 6 4.00 27.34 1.79
N ASP A 7 4.02 27.99 0.63
CA ASP A 7 3.23 29.18 0.32
C ASP A 7 2.14 28.92 -0.74
N THR A 8 2.17 27.73 -1.35
CA THR A 8 1.24 27.32 -2.40
C THR A 8 -0.13 26.98 -1.84
N ARG A 9 -1.18 27.19 -2.65
CA ARG A 9 -2.57 26.92 -2.27
C ARG A 9 -2.82 25.43 -2.07
N TYR A 10 -2.30 24.58 -2.94
CA TYR A 10 -2.53 23.13 -2.91
C TYR A 10 -1.29 22.40 -2.43
N LEU A 11 -1.45 21.58 -1.39
CA LEU A 11 -0.38 20.80 -0.78
C LEU A 11 -0.72 19.32 -0.87
N PHE A 12 0.18 18.50 -1.40
CA PHE A 12 -0.02 17.05 -1.46
C PHE A 12 1.04 16.35 -0.63
N PHE A 13 0.64 15.56 0.36
CA PHE A 13 1.54 14.72 1.10
C PHE A 13 1.51 13.33 0.47
N THR A 14 2.66 12.84 0.04
CA THR A 14 2.79 11.51 -0.59
C THR A 14 3.99 10.77 -0.05
N GLY A 15 3.97 9.45 -0.18
CA GLY A 15 4.97 8.57 0.40
C GLY A 15 4.36 7.26 0.86
N LYS A 16 5.25 6.31 1.13
CA LYS A 16 4.93 4.96 1.59
C LYS A 16 4.02 4.98 2.82
N GLY A 17 3.24 3.92 3.06
CA GLY A 17 2.43 3.86 4.28
C GLY A 17 3.26 3.85 5.57
N GLY A 18 2.74 4.45 6.64
CA GLY A 18 3.41 4.52 7.93
C GLY A 18 4.52 5.59 8.06
N VAL A 19 4.92 6.26 6.98
CA VAL A 19 5.96 7.31 7.04
C VAL A 19 5.50 8.59 7.77
N GLY A 20 4.20 8.73 8.04
CA GLY A 20 3.62 9.86 8.80
C GLY A 20 3.03 10.99 7.95
N LYS A 21 2.48 10.66 6.76
CA LYS A 21 1.78 11.62 5.90
C LYS A 21 0.68 12.38 6.64
N THR A 22 -0.27 11.65 7.24
CA THR A 22 -1.42 12.19 7.98
C THR A 22 -1.01 13.06 9.15
N SER A 23 0.03 12.65 9.88
CA SER A 23 0.52 13.45 11.00
C SER A 23 1.16 14.76 10.53
N LEU A 24 1.97 14.72 9.47
CA LEU A 24 2.60 15.93 8.94
C LEU A 24 1.60 16.84 8.22
N SER A 25 0.66 16.28 7.45
CA SER A 25 -0.39 17.06 6.78
C SER A 25 -1.27 17.78 7.81
N CYS A 26 -1.66 17.09 8.88
CA CYS A 26 -2.39 17.69 10.00
C CYS A 26 -1.56 18.74 10.75
N ALA A 27 -0.31 18.45 11.11
CA ALA A 27 0.53 19.40 11.81
C ALA A 27 0.81 20.66 10.98
N THR A 28 1.04 20.51 9.67
CA THR A 28 1.14 21.64 8.73
C THR A 28 -0.17 22.42 8.64
N GLY A 29 -1.32 21.75 8.56
CA GLY A 29 -2.62 22.41 8.51
C GLY A 29 -2.94 23.19 9.78
N ILE A 30 -2.61 22.65 10.95
CA ILE A 30 -2.75 23.34 12.25
C ILE A 30 -1.85 24.57 12.28
N ALA A 31 -0.58 24.44 11.91
CA ALA A 31 0.36 25.57 11.89
C ALA A 31 -0.10 26.71 10.96
N LEU A 32 -0.64 26.35 9.78
CA LEU A 32 -1.22 27.33 8.85
C LEU A 32 -2.48 27.99 9.42
N ALA A 33 -3.39 27.22 10.02
CA ALA A 33 -4.61 27.76 10.64
C ALA A 33 -4.29 28.70 11.81
N GLU A 34 -3.32 28.33 12.65
CA GLU A 34 -2.84 29.16 13.77
C GLU A 34 -2.11 30.43 13.30
N SER A 35 -1.61 30.45 12.06
CA SER A 35 -1.10 31.66 11.40
C SER A 35 -2.21 32.57 10.83
N GLY A 36 -3.47 32.22 11.02
CA GLY A 36 -4.65 32.99 10.59
C GLY A 36 -5.18 32.61 9.22
N LYS A 37 -4.76 31.48 8.64
CA LYS A 37 -5.25 30.99 7.34
C LYS A 37 -6.50 30.12 7.49
N ARG A 38 -7.34 30.09 6.47
CA ARG A 38 -8.41 29.10 6.32
C ARG A 38 -7.87 27.88 5.59
N VAL A 39 -7.88 26.73 6.24
CA VAL A 39 -7.24 25.51 5.74
C VAL A 39 -8.26 24.38 5.64
N LEU A 40 -8.26 23.66 4.53
CA LEU A 40 -9.00 22.43 4.35
C LEU A 40 -8.03 21.24 4.25
N ILE A 41 -8.18 20.24 5.12
CA ILE A 41 -7.51 18.95 4.99
C ILE A 41 -8.46 17.94 4.34
N VAL A 42 -8.00 17.28 3.29
CA VAL A 42 -8.73 16.28 2.52
C VAL A 42 -7.99 14.95 2.66
N SER A 43 -8.67 13.92 3.16
CA SER A 43 -8.18 12.56 3.03
C SER A 43 -8.90 11.82 1.91
N THR A 44 -8.11 11.14 1.09
CA THR A 44 -8.56 10.26 0.02
C THR A 44 -8.14 8.81 0.26
N ASP A 45 -7.52 8.53 1.41
CA ASP A 45 -7.10 7.18 1.78
C ASP A 45 -8.34 6.41 2.27
N PRO A 46 -8.73 5.29 1.64
CA PRO A 46 -9.86 4.51 2.12
C PRO A 46 -9.60 3.86 3.49
N ALA A 47 -8.35 3.82 3.97
CA ALA A 47 -8.00 3.44 5.33
C ALA A 47 -7.62 4.64 6.20
N SER A 48 -8.09 5.84 5.83
CA SER A 48 -7.80 7.08 6.52
C SER A 48 -8.13 6.99 8.00
N ASN A 49 -7.16 7.36 8.83
CA ASN A 49 -7.33 7.58 10.25
C ASN A 49 -7.38 9.07 10.59
N LEU A 50 -7.73 9.93 9.62
CA LEU A 50 -7.77 11.38 9.80
C LEU A 50 -8.72 11.79 10.94
N ASP A 51 -9.88 11.13 11.04
CA ASP A 51 -10.85 11.33 12.11
C ASP A 51 -10.25 11.08 13.50
N GLU A 52 -9.50 9.98 13.64
CA GLU A 52 -8.82 9.62 14.88
C GLU A 52 -7.71 10.62 15.20
N VAL A 53 -6.90 10.98 14.20
CA VAL A 53 -5.77 11.92 14.33
C VAL A 53 -6.25 13.30 14.75
N LEU A 54 -7.35 13.79 14.18
CA LEU A 54 -7.94 15.09 14.52
C LEU A 54 -8.88 15.04 15.73
N GLY A 55 -9.26 13.85 16.20
CA GLY A 55 -10.20 13.67 17.30
C GLY A 55 -11.63 14.12 16.97
N SER A 56 -12.03 14.07 15.71
CA SER A 56 -13.33 14.54 15.22
C SER A 56 -13.89 13.60 14.16
N THR A 57 -15.18 13.28 14.23
CA THR A 57 -15.87 12.55 13.17
C THR A 57 -15.95 13.43 11.92
N LEU A 58 -15.48 12.93 10.78
CA LEU A 58 -15.52 13.65 9.52
C LEU A 58 -16.62 13.11 8.61
N SER A 59 -16.93 13.89 7.58
CA SER A 59 -17.86 13.52 6.52
C SER A 59 -17.28 13.92 5.16
N ALA A 60 -18.01 13.62 4.08
CA ALA A 60 -17.67 14.10 2.73
C ALA A 60 -17.81 15.63 2.56
N ILE A 61 -18.33 16.34 3.57
CA ILE A 61 -18.52 17.79 3.55
C ILE A 61 -17.48 18.44 4.47
N PRO A 62 -16.80 19.53 4.02
CA PRO A 62 -15.88 20.29 4.86
C PRO A 62 -16.49 20.65 6.22
N SER A 63 -15.91 20.10 7.29
CA SER A 63 -16.39 20.28 8.66
C SER A 63 -15.31 20.98 9.49
N PRO A 64 -15.67 22.00 10.31
CA PRO A 64 -14.69 22.70 11.14
C PRO A 64 -14.13 21.79 12.24
N ILE A 65 -12.84 21.91 12.53
CA ILE A 65 -12.18 21.22 13.64
C ILE A 65 -12.31 22.08 14.91
N PRO A 66 -13.08 21.66 15.93
CA PRO A 66 -13.46 22.54 17.04
C PRO A 66 -12.29 23.14 17.82
N GLU A 67 -11.20 22.39 17.98
CA GLU A 67 -10.02 22.77 18.76
C GLU A 67 -9.04 23.69 18.00
N VAL A 68 -9.23 23.88 16.69
CA VAL A 68 -8.31 24.64 15.83
C VAL A 68 -9.12 25.58 14.92
N PRO A 69 -9.38 26.83 15.36
CA PRO A 69 -10.10 27.81 14.56
C PRO A 69 -9.44 28.02 13.19
N GLY A 70 -10.25 28.02 12.12
CA GLY A 70 -9.78 28.17 10.74
C GLY A 70 -9.39 26.86 10.05
N LEU A 71 -9.29 25.74 10.78
CA LEU A 71 -9.05 24.42 10.22
C LEU A 71 -10.36 23.69 9.95
N TYR A 72 -10.45 23.11 8.76
CA TYR A 72 -11.54 22.26 8.32
C TYR A 72 -10.97 20.95 7.81
N ALA A 73 -11.74 19.88 7.92
CA ALA A 73 -11.38 18.61 7.32
C ALA A 73 -12.60 17.94 6.67
N LEU A 74 -12.31 17.11 5.66
CA LEU A 74 -13.27 16.19 5.08
C LEU A 74 -12.56 14.86 4.78
N ASN A 75 -13.36 13.80 4.76
CA ASN A 75 -12.90 12.47 4.39
C ASN A 75 -13.71 12.00 3.17
N ILE A 76 -13.02 11.63 2.09
CA ILE A 76 -13.64 11.03 0.92
C ILE A 76 -13.72 9.55 1.20
N ASP A 77 -14.93 9.00 1.35
CA ASP A 77 -15.15 7.55 1.45
C ASP A 77 -15.15 6.94 0.04
N PRO A 78 -14.10 6.21 -0.36
CA PRO A 78 -14.01 5.70 -1.73
C PRO A 78 -15.05 4.63 -2.04
N GLU A 79 -15.53 3.89 -1.03
CA GLU A 79 -16.56 2.86 -1.21
C GLU A 79 -17.93 3.50 -1.41
N ALA A 80 -18.24 4.55 -0.63
CA ALA A 80 -19.44 5.35 -0.84
C ALA A 80 -19.41 6.06 -2.21
N SER A 81 -18.26 6.62 -2.61
CA SER A 81 -18.08 7.24 -3.93
C SER A 81 -18.23 6.22 -5.05
N ALA A 82 -17.65 5.02 -4.91
CA ALA A 82 -17.81 3.93 -5.89
C ALA A 82 -19.27 3.48 -5.99
N HIS A 83 -19.96 3.36 -4.85
CA HIS A 83 -21.39 3.04 -4.82
C HIS A 83 -22.21 4.11 -5.54
N ALA A 84 -21.97 5.39 -5.26
CA ALA A 84 -22.65 6.51 -5.90
C ALA A 84 -22.36 6.56 -7.41
N TYR A 85 -21.11 6.31 -7.80
CA TYR A 85 -20.70 6.19 -9.19
C TYR A 85 -21.46 5.05 -9.89
N ARG A 86 -21.43 3.84 -9.33
CA ARG A 86 -22.16 2.68 -9.85
C ARG A 86 -23.64 2.97 -9.98
N GLU A 87 -24.25 3.56 -8.95
CA GLU A 87 -25.66 3.92 -8.97
C GLU A 87 -25.97 4.91 -10.10
N ARG A 88 -25.15 5.96 -10.28
CA ARG A 88 -25.28 6.91 -11.39
C ARG A 88 -25.23 6.24 -12.76
N MET A 89 -24.38 5.21 -12.91
CA MET A 89 -24.20 4.49 -14.17
C MET A 89 -25.28 3.44 -14.44
N VAL A 90 -25.77 2.75 -13.40
CA VAL A 90 -26.70 1.62 -13.53
C VAL A 90 -28.17 2.05 -13.46
N SER A 91 -28.49 3.02 -12.60
CA SER A 91 -29.87 3.46 -12.34
C SER A 91 -30.68 3.79 -13.60
N PRO A 92 -30.12 4.50 -14.62
CA PRO A 92 -30.84 4.81 -15.85
C PRO A 92 -31.32 3.59 -16.65
N TYR A 93 -30.71 2.42 -16.44
CA TYR A 93 -31.03 1.19 -17.17
C TYR A 93 -31.95 0.25 -16.38
N ARG A 94 -32.15 0.48 -15.07
CA ARG A 94 -33.04 -0.35 -14.25
C ARG A 94 -34.48 -0.21 -14.75
N GLY A 95 -35.13 -1.34 -15.01
CA GLY A 95 -36.47 -1.39 -15.61
C GLY A 95 -36.49 -1.30 -17.14
N ILE A 96 -35.35 -1.05 -17.79
CA ILE A 96 -35.19 -1.09 -19.25
C ILE A 96 -34.51 -2.40 -19.67
N LEU A 97 -33.42 -2.77 -19.00
CA LEU A 97 -32.67 -3.99 -19.29
C LEU A 97 -33.14 -5.18 -18.44
N PRO A 98 -32.93 -6.44 -18.90
CA PRO A 98 -33.21 -7.62 -18.11
C PRO A 98 -32.43 -7.62 -16.78
N PRO A 99 -32.98 -8.19 -15.69
CA PRO A 99 -32.31 -8.22 -14.38
C PRO A 99 -30.90 -8.81 -14.41
N ALA A 100 -30.65 -9.82 -15.25
CA ALA A 100 -29.32 -10.42 -15.41
C ALA A 100 -28.29 -9.45 -16.03
N ALA A 101 -28.71 -8.57 -16.94
CA ALA A 101 -27.84 -7.55 -17.53
C ALA A 101 -27.52 -6.45 -16.52
N ILE A 102 -28.50 -6.04 -15.71
CA ILE A 102 -28.29 -5.09 -14.60
C ILE A 102 -27.30 -5.65 -13.57
N ALA A 103 -27.50 -6.90 -13.15
CA ALA A 103 -26.58 -7.56 -12.22
C ALA A 103 -25.14 -7.62 -12.77
N SER A 104 -24.99 -7.93 -14.07
CA SER A 104 -23.69 -7.92 -14.73
C SER A 104 -23.05 -6.54 -14.78
N MET A 105 -23.82 -5.47 -15.01
CA MET A 105 -23.31 -4.10 -14.99
C MET A 105 -22.90 -3.69 -13.57
N GLU A 106 -23.72 -3.96 -12.56
CA GLU A 106 -23.40 -3.67 -11.15
C GLU A 106 -22.10 -4.34 -10.73
N GLU A 107 -21.87 -5.57 -11.16
CA GLU A 107 -20.66 -6.32 -10.91
C GLU A 107 -19.43 -5.69 -11.57
N GLN A 108 -19.54 -5.26 -12.85
CA GLN A 108 -18.44 -4.57 -13.56
C GLN A 108 -18.00 -3.26 -12.88
N PHE A 109 -18.90 -2.58 -12.17
CA PHE A 109 -18.61 -1.35 -11.43
C PHE A 109 -18.31 -1.58 -9.94
N SER A 110 -18.10 -2.81 -9.51
CA SER A 110 -17.82 -3.14 -8.10
C SER A 110 -16.36 -3.54 -7.85
N GLY A 111 -15.50 -3.49 -8.88
CA GLY A 111 -14.09 -3.80 -8.77
C GLY A 111 -13.27 -2.66 -8.15
N ALA A 112 -12.06 -2.99 -7.67
CA ALA A 112 -11.18 -2.00 -7.04
C ALA A 112 -10.72 -0.88 -8.00
N CYS A 113 -10.68 -1.11 -9.33
CA CYS A 113 -10.48 -0.04 -10.30
C CYS A 113 -11.59 1.03 -10.28
N THR A 114 -12.85 0.64 -10.03
CA THR A 114 -13.96 1.60 -9.90
C THR A 114 -13.84 2.43 -8.64
N VAL A 115 -13.37 1.83 -7.54
CA VAL A 115 -13.10 2.54 -6.28
C VAL A 115 -12.01 3.60 -6.47
N GLU A 116 -10.93 3.27 -7.17
CA GLU A 116 -9.86 4.22 -7.46
C GLU A 116 -10.33 5.37 -8.35
N ILE A 117 -11.08 5.09 -9.41
CA ILE A 117 -11.64 6.13 -10.30
C ILE A 117 -12.63 7.03 -9.53
N ALA A 118 -13.48 6.46 -8.69
CA ALA A 118 -14.48 7.24 -7.95
C ALA A 118 -13.83 8.14 -6.87
N ALA A 119 -12.80 7.65 -6.18
CA ALA A 119 -12.00 8.49 -5.28
C ALA A 119 -11.29 9.62 -6.04
N PHE A 120 -10.79 9.32 -7.24
CA PHE A 120 -10.16 10.32 -8.09
C PHE A 120 -11.17 11.36 -8.63
N ASP A 121 -12.41 10.97 -8.93
CA ASP A 121 -13.47 11.90 -9.35
C ASP A 121 -13.70 12.99 -8.30
N GLU A 122 -13.84 12.61 -7.03
CA GLU A 122 -14.02 13.54 -5.92
C GLU A 122 -12.77 14.40 -5.69
N PHE A 123 -11.58 13.80 -5.80
CA PHE A 123 -10.31 14.51 -5.77
C PHE A 123 -10.22 15.58 -6.86
N SER A 124 -10.57 15.19 -8.10
CA SER A 124 -10.58 16.07 -9.27
C SER A 124 -11.58 17.20 -9.13
N ALA A 125 -12.72 16.96 -8.50
CA ALA A 125 -13.66 18.03 -8.18
C ALA A 125 -13.05 19.05 -7.20
N LEU A 126 -12.35 18.60 -6.15
CA LEU A 126 -11.75 19.52 -5.18
C LEU A 126 -10.56 20.33 -5.73
N LEU A 127 -9.83 19.77 -6.71
CA LEU A 127 -8.65 20.41 -7.29
C LEU A 127 -8.95 21.20 -8.58
N GLY A 128 -9.79 20.64 -9.44
CA GLY A 128 -10.09 21.15 -10.78
C GLY A 128 -11.28 22.11 -10.84
N ASP A 129 -12.12 22.17 -9.81
CA ASP A 129 -13.23 23.12 -9.68
C ASP A 129 -12.92 24.17 -8.59
N PRO A 130 -12.55 25.40 -8.97
CA PRO A 130 -12.21 26.46 -8.02
C PRO A 130 -13.32 26.79 -7.02
N ASP A 131 -14.59 26.63 -7.42
CA ASP A 131 -15.75 27.01 -6.58
C ASP A 131 -15.87 26.09 -5.37
N LYS A 132 -15.41 24.83 -5.48
CA LYS A 132 -15.47 23.82 -4.40
C LYS A 132 -14.58 24.16 -3.21
N THR A 133 -13.50 24.91 -3.43
CA THR A 133 -12.52 25.24 -2.39
C THR A 133 -12.24 26.73 -2.25
N GLN A 134 -13.04 27.60 -2.88
CA GLN A 134 -12.83 29.05 -2.92
C GLN A 134 -12.70 29.70 -1.53
N ASP A 135 -13.34 29.12 -0.51
CA ASP A 135 -13.37 29.62 0.87
C ASP A 135 -12.07 29.35 1.67
N PHE A 136 -11.11 28.64 1.09
CA PHE A 136 -9.87 28.23 1.74
C PHE A 136 -8.65 28.87 1.10
N ASP A 137 -7.71 29.31 1.94
CA ASP A 137 -6.39 29.79 1.52
C ASP A 137 -5.49 28.62 1.11
N HIS A 138 -5.59 27.50 1.84
CA HIS A 138 -4.84 26.28 1.57
C HIS A 138 -5.75 25.05 1.58
N VAL A 139 -5.48 24.12 0.66
CA VAL A 139 -6.12 22.80 0.57
C VAL A 139 -5.02 21.74 0.62
N ILE A 140 -5.04 20.91 1.66
CA ILE A 140 -4.03 19.90 1.95
C ILE A 140 -4.62 18.53 1.67
N PHE A 141 -4.02 17.79 0.75
CA PHE A 141 -4.35 16.41 0.47
C PHE A 141 -3.37 15.49 1.20
N ASP A 142 -3.90 14.63 2.06
CA ASP A 142 -3.13 13.70 2.89
C ASP A 142 -2.52 12.53 2.09
N THR A 143 -3.01 12.29 0.88
CA THR A 143 -2.44 11.32 -0.04
C THR A 143 -2.55 11.85 -1.46
N ALA A 144 -1.43 11.89 -2.18
CA ALA A 144 -1.46 12.11 -3.61
C ALA A 144 -1.95 10.83 -4.33
N PRO A 145 -2.68 10.95 -5.45
CA PRO A 145 -2.98 9.82 -6.31
C PRO A 145 -1.68 9.14 -6.77
N THR A 146 -1.71 7.82 -6.93
CA THR A 146 -0.54 7.05 -7.35
C THR A 146 -0.13 7.38 -8.78
N GLY A 147 1.14 7.14 -9.12
CA GLY A 147 1.64 7.29 -10.50
C GLY A 147 0.83 6.47 -11.51
N HIS A 148 0.29 5.31 -11.12
CA HIS A 148 -0.62 4.51 -11.95
C HIS A 148 -1.93 5.25 -12.23
N THR A 149 -2.60 5.77 -11.21
CA THR A 149 -3.85 6.54 -11.34
C THR A 149 -3.64 7.78 -12.22
N LEU A 150 -2.54 8.49 -12.00
CA LEU A 150 -2.18 9.66 -12.80
C LEU A 150 -1.85 9.30 -14.25
N ARG A 151 -1.16 8.18 -14.50
CA ARG A 151 -0.83 7.68 -15.84
C ARG A 151 -2.06 7.23 -16.64
N LEU A 152 -3.00 6.52 -16.00
CA LEU A 152 -4.26 6.11 -16.64
C LEU A 152 -5.05 7.30 -17.20
N LEU A 153 -4.96 8.44 -16.53
CA LEU A 153 -5.69 9.66 -16.89
C LEU A 153 -4.87 10.62 -17.75
N SER A 154 -3.53 10.49 -17.75
CA SER A 154 -2.64 11.26 -18.62
C SER A 154 -2.48 10.69 -20.02
N LEU A 155 -3.07 9.53 -20.34
CA LEU A 155 -3.00 8.88 -21.66
C LEU A 155 -4.11 9.40 -22.59
N PRO A 156 -3.83 10.33 -23.53
CA PRO A 156 -4.87 10.84 -24.43
C PRO A 156 -5.35 9.75 -25.42
N SER A 157 -4.48 8.78 -25.73
CA SER A 157 -4.78 7.64 -26.62
C SER A 157 -5.70 6.60 -25.99
N ALA A 158 -5.61 6.37 -24.67
CA ALA A 158 -6.50 5.45 -23.96
C ALA A 158 -7.95 5.95 -24.00
N TRP A 159 -8.15 7.28 -23.98
CA TRP A 159 -9.47 7.87 -24.18
C TRP A 159 -9.88 7.86 -25.65
N ASN A 160 -9.00 8.28 -26.57
CA ASN A 160 -9.36 8.37 -27.99
C ASN A 160 -9.67 6.98 -28.61
N GLY A 161 -8.84 5.97 -28.38
CA GLY A 161 -9.05 4.62 -28.91
C GLY A 161 -10.26 3.91 -28.28
N PHE A 162 -10.52 4.14 -27.00
CA PHE A 162 -11.67 3.57 -26.29
C PHE A 162 -12.98 4.29 -26.64
N ILE A 163 -12.94 5.60 -26.90
CA ILE A 163 -14.09 6.40 -27.38
C ILE A 163 -14.42 6.08 -28.84
N GLU A 164 -13.41 5.87 -29.70
CA GLU A 164 -13.61 5.48 -31.10
C GLU A 164 -14.13 4.04 -31.24
N SER A 165 -13.64 3.10 -30.43
CA SER A 165 -14.07 1.69 -30.44
C SER A 165 -15.44 1.45 -29.76
N SER A 166 -15.87 2.35 -28.86
CA SER A 166 -17.16 2.24 -28.15
C SER A 166 -18.39 2.69 -28.96
N THR A 167 -18.23 2.94 -30.27
CA THR A 167 -19.37 3.17 -31.17
C THR A 167 -20.19 1.90 -31.43
N GLY A 168 -19.60 0.71 -31.20
CA GLY A 168 -20.31 -0.57 -31.15
C GLY A 168 -20.50 -1.04 -29.70
N GLY A 169 -21.74 -1.05 -29.23
CA GLY A 169 -22.07 -1.25 -27.81
C GLY A 169 -21.47 -2.52 -27.18
N ALA A 170 -20.62 -2.33 -26.15
CA ALA A 170 -20.40 -3.22 -25.00
C ALA A 170 -19.25 -2.68 -24.10
N SER A 171 -19.25 -1.38 -23.76
CA SER A 171 -18.18 -0.78 -22.95
C SER A 171 -18.67 -0.36 -21.56
N CYS A 172 -17.87 -0.66 -20.54
CA CYS A 172 -18.15 -0.47 -19.12
C CYS A 172 -18.19 1.01 -18.66
N LEU A 173 -18.29 2.00 -19.56
CA LEU A 173 -18.17 3.43 -19.20
C LEU A 173 -19.36 4.32 -19.59
N GLY A 174 -20.49 3.75 -20.03
CA GLY A 174 -21.74 4.50 -20.19
C GLY A 174 -21.70 5.68 -21.20
N PRO A 175 -22.69 6.60 -21.17
CA PRO A 175 -22.93 7.56 -22.26
C PRO A 175 -21.80 8.58 -22.48
N LEU A 176 -21.37 8.71 -23.75
CA LEU A 176 -20.29 9.57 -24.25
C LEU A 176 -20.34 11.05 -23.82
N ALA A 177 -21.54 11.62 -23.63
CA ALA A 177 -21.69 13.03 -23.26
C ALA A 177 -21.30 13.35 -21.80
N GLY A 178 -21.29 12.36 -20.90
CA GLY A 178 -20.80 12.52 -19.51
C GLY A 178 -19.27 12.54 -19.43
N LEU A 179 -18.62 11.82 -20.35
CA LEU A 179 -17.17 11.63 -20.38
C LEU A 179 -16.41 12.89 -20.84
N GLU A 180 -17.02 13.77 -21.66
CA GLU A 180 -16.39 15.03 -22.08
C GLU A 180 -16.20 16.02 -20.91
N LYS A 181 -17.21 16.16 -20.05
CA LYS A 181 -17.09 17.01 -18.84
C LYS A 181 -16.05 16.46 -17.87
N GLN A 182 -16.02 15.14 -17.68
CA GLN A 182 -14.99 14.48 -16.87
C GLN A 182 -13.59 14.68 -17.48
N ARG A 183 -13.45 14.59 -18.81
CA ARG A 183 -12.19 14.87 -19.50
C ARG A 183 -11.69 16.29 -19.23
N SER A 184 -12.55 17.31 -19.34
CA SER A 184 -12.16 18.69 -19.04
C SER A 184 -11.73 18.86 -17.58
N LEU A 185 -12.46 18.24 -16.64
CA LEU A 185 -12.12 18.27 -15.22
C LEU A 185 -10.78 17.59 -14.93
N TYR A 186 -10.51 16.43 -15.52
CA TYR A 186 -9.24 15.73 -15.35
C TYR A 186 -8.07 16.50 -15.97
N ALA A 187 -8.27 17.08 -17.16
CA ALA A 187 -7.25 17.93 -17.78
C ALA A 187 -6.92 19.15 -16.90
N ALA A 188 -7.94 19.79 -16.33
CA ALA A 188 -7.76 20.88 -15.37
C ALA A 188 -7.03 20.41 -14.10
N THR A 189 -7.38 19.22 -13.58
CA THR A 189 -6.72 18.60 -12.42
C THR A 189 -5.23 18.38 -12.67
N VAL A 190 -4.87 17.78 -13.81
CA VAL A 190 -3.47 17.53 -14.17
C VAL A 190 -2.71 18.84 -14.37
N ALA A 191 -3.31 19.83 -15.06
CA ALA A 191 -2.71 21.15 -15.22
C ALA A 191 -2.48 21.86 -13.88
N GLN A 192 -3.42 21.73 -12.95
CA GLN A 192 -3.34 22.30 -11.61
C GLN A 192 -2.27 21.60 -10.76
N LEU A 193 -2.10 20.28 -10.89
CA LEU A 193 -0.99 19.53 -10.26
C LEU A 193 0.38 19.97 -10.79
N ALA A 194 0.49 20.21 -12.10
CA ALA A 194 1.74 20.64 -12.74
C ALA A 194 2.09 22.12 -12.50
N ASP A 195 1.13 22.95 -12.08
CA ASP A 195 1.36 24.38 -11.79
C ASP A 195 2.16 24.57 -10.50
N ALA A 196 3.48 24.74 -10.65
CA ALA A 196 4.43 24.95 -9.56
C ALA A 196 4.13 26.19 -8.69
N GLN A 197 3.40 27.18 -9.19
CA GLN A 197 3.03 28.37 -8.39
C GLN A 197 1.85 28.11 -7.46
N LYS A 198 1.04 27.09 -7.75
CA LYS A 198 -0.17 26.79 -6.99
C LYS A 198 -0.10 25.48 -6.22
N THR A 199 0.77 24.56 -6.63
CA THR A 199 0.84 23.21 -6.09
C THR A 199 2.25 22.90 -5.60
N THR A 200 2.35 22.34 -4.39
CA THR A 200 3.58 21.73 -3.86
C THR A 200 3.31 20.29 -3.44
N VAL A 201 4.19 19.38 -3.85
CA VAL A 201 4.16 17.99 -3.40
C VAL A 201 5.24 17.74 -2.35
N VAL A 202 4.80 17.31 -1.17
CA VAL A 202 5.62 16.92 -0.04
C VAL A 202 5.85 15.40 -0.09
N LEU A 203 7.06 15.01 -0.48
CA LEU A 203 7.53 13.63 -0.40
C LEU A 203 7.88 13.32 1.06
N VAL A 204 6.98 12.65 1.76
CA VAL A 204 7.21 12.19 3.13
C VAL A 204 7.95 10.87 3.11
N SER A 205 9.08 10.83 3.81
CA SER A 205 9.92 9.64 3.95
C SER A 205 10.41 9.50 5.39
N ARG A 206 11.09 8.39 5.67
CA ARG A 206 11.82 8.14 6.92
C ARG A 206 13.31 8.01 6.59
N PRO A 207 14.23 8.15 7.56
CA PRO A 207 15.66 7.91 7.35
C PRO A 207 15.95 6.41 7.20
N GLU A 208 15.37 5.79 6.17
CA GLU A 208 15.46 4.37 5.86
C GLU A 208 15.65 4.20 4.36
N THR A 209 16.60 3.37 3.93
CA THR A 209 16.94 3.19 2.51
C THR A 209 15.73 2.81 1.65
N SER A 210 14.84 1.95 2.17
CA SER A 210 13.65 1.52 1.41
C SER A 210 12.63 2.65 1.23
N ALA A 211 12.47 3.53 2.23
CA ALA A 211 11.56 4.66 2.16
C ALA A 211 12.12 5.75 1.24
N LEU A 212 13.43 5.99 1.29
CA LEU A 212 14.11 6.95 0.41
C LEU A 212 14.08 6.52 -1.07
N ARG A 213 14.35 5.25 -1.37
CA ARG A 213 14.22 4.73 -2.75
C ARG A 213 12.80 4.88 -3.30
N GLU A 214 11.79 4.61 -2.48
CA GLU A 214 10.41 4.77 -2.89
C GLU A 214 10.03 6.24 -3.12
N ALA A 215 10.53 7.14 -2.28
CA ALA A 215 10.37 8.57 -2.47
C ALA A 215 11.08 9.06 -3.76
N GLU A 216 12.26 8.53 -4.08
CA GLU A 216 12.96 8.84 -5.34
C GLU A 216 12.17 8.36 -6.56
N ARG A 217 11.67 7.12 -6.53
CA ARG A 217 10.84 6.57 -7.60
C ARG A 217 9.60 7.45 -7.83
N THR A 218 8.88 7.75 -6.74
CA THR A 218 7.69 8.63 -6.77
C THR A 218 8.04 10.02 -7.30
N SER A 219 9.16 10.60 -6.86
CA SER A 219 9.65 11.89 -7.34
C SER A 219 9.87 11.90 -8.86
N GLY A 220 10.49 10.84 -9.39
CA GLY A 220 10.72 10.66 -10.82
C GLY A 220 9.41 10.56 -11.61
N GLU A 221 8.47 9.73 -11.16
CA GLU A 221 7.16 9.55 -11.81
C GLU A 221 6.35 10.84 -11.83
N LEU A 222 6.36 11.61 -10.74
CA LEU A 222 5.70 12.91 -10.67
C LEU A 222 6.38 13.94 -11.58
N ALA A 223 7.71 13.93 -11.68
CA ALA A 223 8.45 14.81 -12.56
C ALA A 223 8.17 14.53 -14.05
N GLU A 224 8.02 13.25 -14.43
CA GLU A 224 7.59 12.85 -15.78
C GLU A 224 6.21 13.43 -16.16
N LEU A 225 5.34 13.63 -15.16
CA LEU A 225 4.02 14.23 -15.32
C LEU A 225 4.03 15.77 -15.25
N GLY A 226 5.22 16.40 -15.16
CA GLY A 226 5.37 17.85 -15.08
C GLY A 226 5.21 18.45 -13.68
N ILE A 227 5.05 17.62 -12.65
CA ILE A 227 4.90 18.06 -11.25
C ILE A 227 6.29 18.32 -10.66
N ALA A 228 6.82 19.51 -10.90
CA ALA A 228 8.20 19.86 -10.57
C ALA A 228 8.41 20.46 -9.17
N ASN A 229 7.37 21.06 -8.56
CA ASN A 229 7.50 21.70 -7.24
C ASN A 229 7.39 20.68 -6.11
N GLN A 230 8.50 19.99 -5.85
CA GLN A 230 8.59 18.91 -4.87
C GLN A 230 9.49 19.30 -3.70
N ILE A 231 9.14 18.87 -2.50
CA ILE A 231 9.95 19.02 -1.28
C ILE A 231 10.05 17.68 -0.56
N LEU A 232 11.15 17.46 0.16
CA LEU A 232 11.40 16.23 0.92
C LEU A 232 11.17 16.47 2.42
N ALA A 233 10.28 15.71 3.03
CA ALA A 233 10.08 15.70 4.48
C ALA A 233 10.60 14.38 5.06
N ILE A 234 11.72 14.44 5.80
CA ILE A 234 12.23 13.28 6.54
C ILE A 234 11.58 13.28 7.93
N ASN A 235 10.66 12.35 8.13
CA ASN A 235 9.95 12.17 9.37
C ASN A 235 10.66 11.18 10.30
N GLY A 236 10.48 11.40 11.61
CA GLY A 236 10.90 10.45 12.63
C GLY A 236 12.41 10.32 12.78
N LEU A 237 13.17 11.41 12.60
CA LEU A 237 14.62 11.38 12.76
C LEU A 237 14.99 11.16 14.23
N PHE A 238 15.46 9.95 14.52
CA PHE A 238 15.93 9.55 15.85
C PHE A 238 17.43 9.79 15.98
N GLN A 239 17.84 10.36 17.11
CA GLN A 239 19.25 10.54 17.45
C GLN A 239 19.46 10.20 18.92
N ALA A 240 20.11 9.06 19.17
CA ALA A 240 20.49 8.64 20.51
C ALA A 240 21.62 9.52 21.07
N LYS A 241 21.67 9.63 22.41
CA LYS A 241 22.91 9.99 23.09
C LYS A 241 23.85 8.79 23.01
N PRO A 242 25.14 8.95 22.65
CA PRO A 242 26.05 7.83 22.53
C PRO A 242 26.18 7.03 23.83
N GLY A 243 26.00 5.71 23.76
CA GLY A 243 26.35 4.76 24.81
C GLY A 243 25.19 4.16 25.60
N ASN A 244 25.29 2.84 25.83
CA ASN A 244 24.46 1.94 26.65
C ASN A 244 23.18 1.33 26.05
N ASP A 245 22.86 1.52 24.76
CA ASP A 245 21.73 0.82 24.14
C ASP A 245 21.97 0.41 22.68
N ALA A 246 22.14 -0.89 22.43
CA ALA A 246 22.45 -1.43 21.10
C ALA A 246 21.35 -1.16 20.06
N ILE A 247 20.09 -1.06 20.49
CA ILE A 247 18.95 -0.76 19.60
C ILE A 247 19.01 0.71 19.17
N ALA A 248 19.16 1.63 20.13
CA ALA A 248 19.24 3.06 19.88
C ALA A 248 20.47 3.46 19.04
N ASP A 249 21.63 2.86 19.35
CA ASP A 249 22.86 3.04 18.58
C ASP A 249 22.67 2.54 17.13
N ALA A 250 22.06 1.36 16.96
CA ALA A 250 21.78 0.82 15.63
C ALA A 250 20.77 1.67 14.84
N MET A 251 19.71 2.17 15.47
CA MET A 251 18.70 3.00 14.82
C MET A 251 19.31 4.33 14.34
N THR A 252 20.12 4.97 15.19
CA THR A 252 20.85 6.21 14.85
C THR A 252 21.83 5.97 13.71
N ARG A 253 22.62 4.88 13.77
CA ARG A 253 23.59 4.53 12.75
C ARG A 253 22.93 4.23 11.40
N ARG A 254 21.89 3.41 11.36
CA ARG A 254 21.15 3.10 10.13
C ARG A 254 20.50 4.34 9.51
N ALA A 255 19.94 5.21 10.34
CA ALA A 255 19.38 6.48 9.89
C ALA A 255 20.44 7.33 9.20
N LYS A 256 21.63 7.43 9.81
CA LYS A 256 22.78 8.13 9.23
C LYS A 256 23.22 7.51 7.91
N GLU A 257 23.44 6.19 7.87
CA GLU A 257 23.83 5.45 6.66
C GLU A 257 22.81 5.66 5.51
N ALA A 258 21.51 5.61 5.81
CA ALA A 258 20.45 5.83 4.82
C ALA A 258 20.43 7.26 4.28
N LEU A 259 20.67 8.26 5.13
CA LEU A 259 20.72 9.67 4.72
C LEU A 259 22.01 10.00 3.94
N GLU A 260 23.14 9.38 4.28
CA GLU A 260 24.41 9.52 3.55
C GLU A 260 24.36 8.83 2.18
N SER A 261 23.61 7.74 2.07
CA SER A 261 23.35 7.02 0.81
C SER A 261 22.08 7.49 0.09
N MET A 262 21.54 8.65 0.47
CA MET A 262 20.34 9.21 -0.14
C MET A 262 20.57 9.45 -1.65
N PRO A 263 19.63 9.06 -2.51
CA PRO A 263 19.78 9.26 -3.95
C PRO A 263 19.93 10.73 -4.34
N GLU A 264 20.77 11.02 -5.34
CA GLU A 264 21.12 12.39 -5.74
C GLU A 264 19.90 13.26 -6.05
N LYS A 265 18.89 12.69 -6.72
CA LYS A 265 17.63 13.39 -7.04
C LYS A 265 16.90 13.90 -5.80
N LEU A 266 16.95 13.17 -4.69
CA LEU A 266 16.32 13.61 -3.45
C LEU A 266 17.18 14.63 -2.70
N THR A 267 18.51 14.52 -2.79
CA THR A 267 19.42 15.47 -2.14
C THR A 267 19.32 16.89 -2.71
N SER A 268 18.85 17.05 -3.95
CA SER A 268 18.65 18.36 -4.57
C SER A 268 17.33 19.05 -4.17
N LEU A 269 16.39 18.32 -3.55
CA LEU A 269 15.12 18.89 -3.12
C LEU A 269 15.25 19.69 -1.82
N PRO A 270 14.44 20.75 -1.62
CA PRO A 270 14.32 21.39 -0.32
C PRO A 270 13.90 20.36 0.74
N ARG A 271 14.68 20.27 1.81
CA ARG A 271 14.54 19.22 2.83
C ARG A 271 14.13 19.79 4.19
N TYR A 272 13.15 19.13 4.82
CA TYR A 272 12.69 19.41 6.17
C TYR A 272 12.74 18.14 7.01
N ASP A 273 13.34 18.25 8.21
CA ASP A 273 13.50 17.12 9.12
C ASP A 273 12.61 17.32 10.34
N THR A 274 11.84 16.30 10.71
CA THR A 274 11.05 16.27 11.94
C THR A 274 11.57 15.18 12.87
N PRO A 275 11.60 15.43 14.20
CA PRO A 275 12.20 14.52 15.16
C PRO A 275 11.36 13.24 15.33
N PHE A 276 12.00 12.19 15.83
CA PHE A 276 11.30 11.02 16.32
C PHE A 276 10.46 11.35 17.56
N VAL A 277 9.18 11.01 17.51
CA VAL A 277 8.25 11.17 18.65
C VAL A 277 7.80 9.80 19.13
N ALA A 278 7.92 9.56 20.43
CA ALA A 278 7.57 8.27 21.01
C ALA A 278 6.06 8.00 21.03
N LEU A 279 5.27 9.03 21.30
CA LEU A 279 3.81 8.94 21.35
C LEU A 279 3.20 8.92 19.94
N GLY A 280 2.04 8.27 19.81
CA GLY A 280 1.20 8.43 18.63
C GLY A 280 0.74 9.87 18.44
N MET A 281 0.55 10.26 17.18
CA MET A 281 0.08 11.60 16.78
C MET A 281 -1.45 11.68 16.78
N VAL A 282 -2.09 11.18 17.84
CA VAL A 282 -3.54 11.16 17.98
C VAL A 282 -3.96 12.34 18.85
N GLY A 283 -4.84 13.18 18.30
CA GLY A 283 -5.34 14.39 18.93
C GLY A 283 -4.47 15.63 18.67
N ILE A 284 -5.11 16.80 18.75
CA ILE A 284 -4.51 18.10 18.43
C ILE A 284 -3.30 18.42 19.31
N ALA A 285 -3.35 18.07 20.60
CA ALA A 285 -2.21 18.27 21.51
C ALA A 285 -0.95 17.49 21.07
N ALA A 286 -1.11 16.25 20.59
CA ALA A 286 0.00 15.46 20.07
C ALA A 286 0.55 16.04 18.76
N LEU A 287 -0.32 16.49 17.86
CA LEU A 287 0.08 17.12 16.59
C LEU A 287 0.84 18.44 16.82
N ARG A 288 0.43 19.25 17.81
CA ARG A 288 1.16 20.45 18.21
C ARG A 288 2.57 20.16 18.72
N SER A 289 2.84 18.98 19.29
CA SER A 289 4.21 18.62 19.71
C SER A 289 5.18 18.47 18.53
N LEU A 290 4.69 18.24 17.30
CA LEU A 290 5.52 18.29 16.08
C LEU A 290 5.86 19.73 15.65
N ILE A 291 4.99 20.69 16.00
CA ILE A 291 5.21 22.12 15.72
C ILE A 291 6.18 22.70 16.76
N GLU A 292 5.96 22.37 18.04
CA GLU A 292 6.72 22.86 19.18
C GLU A 292 7.22 21.68 20.06
N PRO A 293 8.40 21.12 19.78
CA PRO A 293 8.93 19.93 20.47
C PRO A 293 9.18 20.09 21.98
N ASN A 294 9.11 21.32 22.51
CA ASN A 294 9.36 21.64 23.91
C ASN A 294 8.10 21.61 24.79
N VAL A 295 6.91 21.38 24.22
CA VAL A 295 5.67 21.30 24.98
C VAL A 295 5.53 19.90 25.56
N HIS A 296 5.50 19.81 26.89
CA HIS A 296 5.49 18.58 27.68
C HIS A 296 4.38 17.60 27.21
N THR A 297 4.79 16.48 26.64
CA THR A 297 3.90 15.32 26.50
C THR A 297 3.76 14.62 27.84
N THR A 298 2.52 14.26 28.21
CA THR A 298 2.29 13.48 29.43
C THR A 298 2.77 12.05 29.17
N PRO A 299 3.64 11.45 30.01
CA PRO A 299 4.18 10.11 29.78
C PRO A 299 3.08 9.07 29.67
N VAL A 300 3.24 8.06 28.81
CA VAL A 300 2.32 6.92 28.76
C VAL A 300 2.31 6.20 30.11
N SER A 301 1.19 6.24 30.83
CA SER A 301 1.01 5.57 32.13
C SER A 301 0.88 4.03 32.03
N GLN A 302 0.96 3.46 30.83
CA GLN A 302 0.78 2.02 30.63
C GLN A 302 1.96 1.21 31.17
N SER A 303 1.67 0.31 32.11
CA SER A 303 2.65 -0.65 32.61
C SER A 303 2.95 -1.72 31.57
N VAL A 304 4.23 -2.00 31.33
CA VAL A 304 4.73 -3.11 30.49
C VAL A 304 4.19 -4.47 30.98
N ALA A 305 3.85 -4.58 32.27
CA ALA A 305 3.26 -5.81 32.84
C ALA A 305 1.92 -6.21 32.20
N ASN A 306 1.23 -5.26 31.55
CA ASN A 306 -0.07 -5.49 30.92
C ASN A 306 0.03 -5.87 29.42
N SER A 307 1.24 -6.11 28.90
CA SER A 307 1.42 -6.58 27.52
C SER A 307 1.01 -8.05 27.38
N PRO A 308 0.25 -8.44 26.34
CA PRO A 308 -0.01 -9.84 26.06
C PRO A 308 1.31 -10.57 25.77
N LYS A 309 1.46 -11.78 26.30
CA LYS A 309 2.60 -12.66 26.00
C LYS A 309 2.31 -13.42 24.72
N LEU A 310 2.92 -12.99 23.62
CA LEU A 310 2.75 -13.63 22.33
C LEU A 310 3.75 -14.77 22.12
N PRO A 311 3.36 -15.83 21.37
CA PRO A 311 4.29 -16.83 20.88
C PRO A 311 5.46 -16.18 20.10
N THR A 312 6.62 -16.85 20.14
CA THR A 312 7.76 -16.46 19.32
C THR A 312 7.48 -16.76 17.84
N PHE A 313 8.18 -16.06 16.95
CA PHE A 313 8.12 -16.35 15.52
C PHE A 313 8.50 -17.80 15.19
N ASN A 314 9.45 -18.38 15.94
CA ASN A 314 9.80 -19.80 15.81
C ASN A 314 8.62 -20.74 16.05
N SER A 315 7.78 -20.44 17.04
CA SER A 315 6.59 -21.25 17.34
C SER A 315 5.64 -21.26 16.15
N LEU A 316 5.46 -20.12 15.48
CA LEU A 316 4.67 -20.05 14.26
C LEU A 316 5.29 -20.89 13.15
N VAL A 317 6.61 -20.82 12.93
CA VAL A 317 7.30 -21.64 11.93
C VAL A 317 7.15 -23.14 12.24
N ASN A 318 7.25 -23.55 13.50
CA ASN A 318 7.02 -24.93 13.92
C ASN A 318 5.60 -25.40 13.60
N ASP A 319 4.60 -24.53 13.74
CA ASP A 319 3.22 -24.85 13.39
C ASP A 319 3.01 -24.92 11.86
N LEU A 320 3.68 -24.07 11.08
CA LEU A 320 3.66 -24.13 9.61
C LEU A 320 4.28 -25.43 9.10
N GLU A 321 5.39 -25.87 9.72
CA GLU A 321 6.12 -27.09 9.35
C GLU A 321 5.27 -28.36 9.51
N LYS A 322 4.37 -28.42 10.51
CA LYS A 322 3.46 -29.56 10.72
C LYS A 322 2.58 -29.87 9.50
N GLY A 323 2.39 -28.89 8.61
CA GLY A 323 1.72 -29.06 7.34
C GLY A 323 2.44 -29.97 6.35
N GLY A 324 3.75 -30.16 6.50
CA GLY A 324 4.62 -30.97 5.63
C GLY A 324 4.93 -30.34 4.27
N TYR A 325 3.93 -29.73 3.62
CA TYR A 325 4.07 -29.00 2.37
C TYR A 325 2.95 -27.95 2.22
N GLY A 326 2.98 -27.22 1.10
CA GLY A 326 1.94 -26.27 0.73
C GLY A 326 2.45 -24.85 0.55
N VAL A 327 1.51 -23.93 0.42
CA VAL A 327 1.78 -22.53 0.11
C VAL A 327 1.72 -21.70 1.38
N ILE A 328 2.71 -20.84 1.57
CA ILE A 328 2.76 -19.84 2.64
C ILE A 328 2.83 -18.47 1.99
N MET A 329 1.83 -17.62 2.20
CA MET A 329 1.78 -16.29 1.61
C MET A 329 1.97 -15.24 2.70
N THR A 330 2.95 -14.35 2.55
CA THR A 330 3.07 -13.18 3.44
C THR A 330 2.45 -11.97 2.79
N MET A 331 1.42 -11.40 3.42
CA MET A 331 0.63 -10.28 2.93
C MET A 331 0.65 -9.13 3.93
N GLY A 332 0.32 -7.91 3.49
CA GLY A 332 0.44 -6.70 4.31
C GLY A 332 0.95 -5.49 3.52
N LYS A 333 0.86 -4.29 4.12
CA LYS A 333 1.22 -3.05 3.41
C LYS A 333 2.70 -3.04 3.01
N GLY A 334 3.09 -2.18 2.06
CA GLY A 334 4.50 -1.94 1.77
C GLY A 334 5.25 -1.47 3.01
N GLY A 335 6.39 -2.10 3.32
CA GLY A 335 7.28 -1.70 4.44
C GLY A 335 7.09 -2.37 5.78
N VAL A 336 6.01 -3.12 5.99
CA VAL A 336 5.80 -3.89 7.23
C VAL A 336 6.80 -5.07 7.39
N GLY A 337 7.57 -5.37 6.34
CA GLY A 337 8.60 -6.42 6.33
C GLY A 337 8.11 -7.79 5.87
N LYS A 338 7.13 -7.85 4.96
CA LYS A 338 6.67 -9.10 4.31
C LYS A 338 7.82 -9.95 3.80
N THR A 339 8.68 -9.35 2.96
CA THR A 339 9.87 -10.00 2.40
C THR A 339 10.78 -10.61 3.46
N THR A 340 11.02 -9.89 4.56
CA THR A 340 11.83 -10.38 5.67
C THR A 340 11.18 -11.57 6.37
N VAL A 341 9.87 -11.51 6.63
CA VAL A 341 9.09 -12.61 7.21
C VAL A 341 9.08 -13.82 6.29
N ALA A 342 8.86 -13.62 4.99
CA ALA A 342 8.86 -14.67 3.97
C ALA A 342 10.22 -15.36 3.88
N ALA A 343 11.30 -14.57 3.78
CA ALA A 343 12.65 -15.08 3.73
C ALA A 343 13.02 -15.84 5.01
N ALA A 344 12.63 -15.34 6.19
CA ALA A 344 12.92 -16.02 7.45
C ALA A 344 12.20 -17.37 7.58
N ILE A 345 10.93 -17.45 7.15
CA ILE A 345 10.20 -18.74 7.07
C ILE A 345 10.91 -19.69 6.11
N ALA A 346 11.25 -19.21 4.91
CA ALA A 346 11.87 -20.03 3.88
C ALA A 346 13.24 -20.57 4.30
N VAL A 347 14.08 -19.72 4.90
CA VAL A 347 15.39 -20.11 5.43
C VAL A 347 15.24 -21.13 6.57
N ALA A 348 14.32 -20.90 7.50
CA ALA A 348 14.12 -21.81 8.63
C ALA A 348 13.64 -23.20 8.17
N LEU A 349 12.69 -23.26 7.22
CA LEU A 349 12.21 -24.53 6.66
C LEU A 349 13.31 -25.26 5.86
N ALA A 350 14.11 -24.53 5.06
CA ALA A 350 15.20 -25.11 4.30
C ALA A 350 16.31 -25.66 5.22
N GLN A 351 16.66 -24.94 6.28
CA GLN A 351 17.64 -25.39 7.29
C GLN A 351 17.17 -26.65 8.05
N ARG A 352 15.85 -26.85 8.17
CA ARG A 352 15.24 -28.07 8.71
C ARG A 352 15.17 -29.23 7.72
N GLY A 353 15.70 -29.04 6.51
CA GLY A 353 15.83 -30.09 5.49
C GLY A 353 14.67 -30.18 4.51
N HIS A 354 13.72 -29.24 4.54
CA HIS A 354 12.61 -29.23 3.59
C HIS A 354 13.02 -28.60 2.25
N PRO A 355 12.50 -29.08 1.11
CA PRO A 355 12.60 -28.34 -0.15
C PRO A 355 11.70 -27.12 -0.08
N VAL A 356 12.27 -25.94 -0.37
CA VAL A 356 11.58 -24.66 -0.30
C VAL A 356 11.80 -23.87 -1.59
N LEU A 357 10.71 -23.35 -2.16
CA LEU A 357 10.73 -22.34 -3.21
C LEU A 357 10.26 -21.01 -2.61
N LEU A 358 11.13 -20.01 -2.57
CA LEU A 358 10.78 -18.64 -2.21
C LEU A 358 10.61 -17.82 -3.49
N SER A 359 9.46 -17.19 -3.66
CA SER A 359 9.18 -16.29 -4.78
C SER A 359 8.67 -14.94 -4.31
N THR A 360 8.91 -13.89 -5.10
CA THR A 360 8.31 -12.58 -4.90
C THR A 360 7.60 -12.11 -6.16
N THR A 361 6.47 -11.44 -5.95
CA THR A 361 5.75 -10.69 -7.00
C THR A 361 6.00 -9.19 -6.90
N ASP A 362 6.76 -8.71 -5.92
CA ASP A 362 7.04 -7.28 -5.75
C ASP A 362 8.26 -6.89 -6.62
N PRO A 363 8.09 -6.03 -7.64
CA PRO A 363 9.19 -5.63 -8.52
C PRO A 363 10.28 -4.81 -7.79
N ALA A 364 9.97 -4.25 -6.62
CA ALA A 364 10.92 -3.54 -5.76
C ALA A 364 11.51 -4.43 -4.66
N ALA A 365 11.00 -5.65 -4.45
CA ALA A 365 11.53 -6.55 -3.44
C ALA A 365 12.86 -7.16 -3.88
N HIS A 366 13.90 -6.87 -3.10
CA HIS A 366 15.21 -7.47 -3.26
C HIS A 366 15.36 -8.73 -2.40
N VAL A 367 14.50 -9.74 -2.61
CA VAL A 367 14.57 -11.02 -1.86
C VAL A 367 15.95 -11.66 -1.94
N ALA A 368 16.59 -11.57 -3.11
CA ALA A 368 17.96 -12.05 -3.33
C ALA A 368 18.99 -11.32 -2.45
N VAL A 369 18.80 -10.02 -2.18
CA VAL A 369 19.66 -9.23 -1.28
C VAL A 369 19.45 -9.67 0.16
N THR A 370 18.24 -10.07 0.55
CA THR A 370 17.99 -10.53 1.92
C THR A 370 18.66 -11.87 2.23
N ILE A 371 18.89 -12.74 1.24
CA ILE A 371 19.49 -14.08 1.46
C ILE A 371 21.03 -14.08 1.32
N GLU A 372 21.60 -13.14 0.54
CA GLU A 372 23.05 -12.92 0.27
C GLU A 372 23.85 -14.11 -0.31
N SER A 373 23.51 -15.36 -0.01
CA SER A 373 24.25 -16.56 -0.41
C SER A 373 23.31 -17.75 -0.63
N PRO A 374 23.61 -18.65 -1.57
CA PRO A 374 22.78 -19.83 -1.83
C PRO A 374 22.69 -20.74 -0.60
N ILE A 375 21.48 -21.17 -0.27
CA ILE A 375 21.18 -22.06 0.85
C ILE A 375 20.73 -23.41 0.28
N HIS A 376 21.32 -24.50 0.77
CA HIS A 376 20.94 -25.83 0.35
C HIS A 376 19.46 -26.10 0.67
N GLY A 377 18.70 -26.60 -0.32
CA GLY A 377 17.26 -26.85 -0.19
C GLY A 377 16.37 -25.63 -0.41
N LEU A 378 16.92 -24.43 -0.60
CA LEU A 378 16.17 -23.21 -0.90
C LEU A 378 16.41 -22.75 -2.33
N THR A 379 15.35 -22.73 -3.14
CA THR A 379 15.33 -22.09 -4.46
C THR A 379 14.69 -20.72 -4.34
N VAL A 380 15.35 -19.69 -4.88
CA VAL A 380 14.79 -18.33 -4.94
C VAL A 380 14.43 -18.02 -6.38
N SER A 381 13.16 -17.68 -6.62
CA SER A 381 12.66 -17.21 -7.90
C SER A 381 12.06 -15.81 -7.77
N ARG A 382 11.82 -15.17 -8.91
CA ARG A 382 11.13 -13.88 -8.99
C ARG A 382 10.17 -13.91 -10.15
N ILE A 383 8.96 -13.42 -9.91
CA ILE A 383 7.97 -13.16 -10.94
C ILE A 383 8.19 -11.72 -11.37
N ASP A 384 8.82 -11.51 -12.52
CA ASP A 384 9.05 -10.18 -13.08
C ASP A 384 7.89 -9.82 -14.02
N PRO A 385 7.06 -8.81 -13.68
CA PRO A 385 5.89 -8.46 -14.48
C PRO A 385 6.23 -8.20 -15.96
N ALA A 386 7.32 -7.50 -16.26
CA ALA A 386 7.69 -7.15 -17.62
C ALA A 386 8.05 -8.39 -18.45
N VAL A 387 8.77 -9.33 -17.83
CA VAL A 387 9.16 -10.59 -18.48
C VAL A 387 7.94 -11.49 -18.70
N GLU A 388 7.04 -11.57 -17.72
CA GLU A 388 5.84 -12.40 -17.82
C GLU A 388 4.82 -11.83 -18.80
N VAL A 389 4.65 -10.49 -18.84
CA VAL A 389 3.83 -9.80 -19.86
C VAL A 389 4.31 -10.16 -21.26
N GLU A 390 5.62 -10.00 -21.52
CA GLU A 390 6.16 -10.25 -22.85
C GLU A 390 6.04 -11.73 -23.24
N ARG A 391 6.26 -12.64 -22.29
CA ARG A 391 6.03 -14.09 -22.49
C ARG A 391 4.56 -14.37 -22.84
N TYR A 392 3.63 -13.81 -22.07
CA TYR A 392 2.19 -13.98 -22.33
C TYR A 392 1.78 -13.39 -23.68
N ARG A 393 2.31 -12.21 -24.03
CA ARG A 393 2.07 -11.55 -25.32
C ARG A 393 2.54 -12.42 -26.48
N GLN A 394 3.75 -12.98 -26.39
CA GLN A 394 4.27 -13.92 -27.37
C GLN A 394 3.40 -15.17 -27.50
N ASP A 395 3.01 -15.78 -26.38
CA ASP A 395 2.14 -16.96 -26.36
C ASP A 395 0.80 -16.71 -27.08
N ILE A 396 0.18 -15.54 -26.86
CA ILE A 396 -1.10 -15.18 -27.49
C ILE A 396 -0.92 -14.87 -28.98
N LEU A 397 0.14 -14.14 -29.35
CA LEU A 397 0.45 -13.84 -30.75
C LEU A 397 0.75 -15.11 -31.55
N GLU A 398 1.45 -16.08 -30.96
CA GLU A 398 1.74 -17.36 -31.62
C GLU A 398 0.51 -18.25 -31.79
N LYS A 399 -0.45 -18.20 -30.86
CA LYS A 399 -1.67 -19.02 -30.90
C LYS A 399 -2.77 -18.40 -31.74
N THR A 400 -2.96 -17.09 -31.61
CA THR A 400 -4.12 -16.36 -32.17
C THR A 400 -3.71 -15.51 -33.37
N GLY A 401 -2.51 -14.93 -33.35
CA GLY A 401 -2.03 -14.00 -34.39
C GLY A 401 -1.76 -14.65 -35.75
N LYS A 402 -1.55 -15.98 -35.82
CA LYS A 402 -1.24 -16.69 -37.07
C LYS A 402 -2.33 -16.62 -38.15
N ASN A 403 -3.58 -16.40 -37.74
CA ASN A 403 -4.74 -16.40 -38.64
C ASN A 403 -5.40 -15.03 -38.80
N LEU A 404 -4.78 -13.96 -38.29
CA LEU A 404 -5.30 -12.60 -38.34
C LEU A 404 -4.73 -11.82 -39.52
N ASP A 405 -5.53 -10.92 -40.09
CA ASP A 405 -5.03 -9.94 -41.04
C ASP A 405 -4.23 -8.84 -40.33
N ALA A 406 -3.56 -7.97 -41.10
CA ALA A 406 -2.67 -6.95 -40.54
C ALA A 406 -3.38 -5.97 -39.60
N ASN A 407 -4.66 -5.66 -39.84
CA ASN A 407 -5.43 -4.75 -39.01
C ASN A 407 -5.87 -5.41 -37.71
N ALA A 408 -6.35 -6.65 -37.78
CA ALA A 408 -6.73 -7.44 -36.60
C ALA A 408 -5.52 -7.80 -35.74
N LEU A 409 -4.34 -8.02 -36.35
CA LEU A 409 -3.09 -8.21 -35.61
C LEU A 409 -2.67 -6.94 -34.86
N ALA A 410 -2.73 -5.77 -35.51
CA ALA A 410 -2.42 -4.50 -34.86
C ALA A 410 -3.38 -4.18 -33.69
N MET A 411 -4.67 -4.51 -33.86
CA MET A 411 -5.67 -4.35 -32.79
C MET A 411 -5.39 -5.29 -31.60
N LEU A 412 -5.04 -6.56 -31.87
CA LEU A 412 -4.64 -7.52 -30.84
C LEU A 412 -3.37 -7.08 -30.10
N GLU A 413 -2.37 -6.54 -30.81
CA GLU A 413 -1.16 -6.03 -30.19
C GLU A 413 -1.42 -4.84 -29.25
N GLU A 414 -2.37 -3.98 -29.61
CA GLU A 414 -2.78 -2.85 -28.77
C GLU A 414 -3.57 -3.31 -27.54
N ASP A 415 -4.48 -4.27 -27.69
CA ASP A 415 -5.19 -4.89 -26.57
C ASP A 415 -4.20 -5.55 -25.58
N LEU A 416 -3.17 -6.21 -26.09
CA LEU A 416 -2.12 -6.84 -25.27
C LEU A 416 -1.18 -5.81 -24.58
N ARG A 417 -1.30 -4.51 -24.87
CA ARG A 417 -0.64 -3.43 -24.12
C ARG A 417 -1.51 -2.88 -22.98
N SER A 418 -2.73 -3.37 -22.83
CA SER A 418 -3.62 -3.00 -21.74
C SER A 418 -3.03 -3.39 -20.37
N PRO A 419 -3.24 -2.58 -19.31
CA PRO A 419 -2.90 -2.96 -17.93
C PRO A 419 -3.47 -4.31 -17.49
N CYS A 420 -4.64 -4.71 -18.02
CA CYS A 420 -5.26 -6.01 -17.72
C CYS A 420 -4.38 -7.21 -18.15
N THR A 421 -3.56 -7.01 -19.19
CA THR A 421 -2.65 -8.05 -19.71
C THR A 421 -1.54 -8.36 -18.72
N GLU A 422 -1.03 -7.34 -18.02
CA GLU A 422 -0.04 -7.51 -16.96
C GLU A 422 -0.59 -8.34 -15.80
N GLU A 423 -1.79 -8.03 -15.35
CA GLU A 423 -2.45 -8.77 -14.27
C GLU A 423 -2.63 -10.25 -14.62
N ILE A 424 -3.10 -10.56 -15.83
CA ILE A 424 -3.27 -11.94 -16.32
C ILE A 424 -1.93 -12.67 -16.41
N ALA A 425 -0.89 -12.01 -16.94
CA ALA A 425 0.43 -12.61 -17.11
C ALA A 425 1.07 -12.95 -15.76
N VAL A 426 1.08 -11.99 -14.82
CA VAL A 426 1.57 -12.18 -13.45
C VAL A 426 0.76 -13.27 -12.75
N PHE A 427 -0.55 -13.31 -12.93
CA PHE A 427 -1.42 -14.34 -12.35
C PHE A 427 -1.09 -15.75 -12.87
N ARG A 428 -0.83 -15.92 -14.16
CA ARG A 428 -0.41 -17.22 -14.73
C ARG A 428 0.92 -17.69 -14.16
N ALA A 429 1.89 -16.78 -14.05
CA ALA A 429 3.18 -17.08 -13.44
C ALA A 429 3.01 -17.50 -11.98
N PHE A 430 2.21 -16.76 -11.22
CA PHE A 430 1.86 -17.06 -9.84
C PHE A 430 1.19 -18.44 -9.70
N ALA A 431 0.22 -18.76 -10.57
CA ALA A 431 -0.45 -20.07 -10.59
C ALA A 431 0.53 -21.23 -10.84
N LYS A 432 1.50 -21.03 -11.74
CA LYS A 432 2.55 -22.01 -12.01
C LYS A 432 3.44 -22.22 -10.79
N THR A 433 3.89 -21.14 -10.14
CA THR A 433 4.72 -21.23 -8.92
C THR A 433 3.98 -21.91 -7.77
N VAL A 434 2.67 -21.66 -7.62
CA VAL A 434 1.84 -22.39 -6.64
C VAL A 434 1.70 -23.87 -7.01
N ASP A 435 1.59 -24.21 -8.30
CA ASP A 435 1.50 -25.60 -8.76
C ASP A 435 2.78 -26.42 -8.51
N GLU A 436 3.94 -25.76 -8.49
CA GLU A 436 5.23 -26.36 -8.11
C GLU A 436 5.26 -26.79 -6.62
N GLY A 437 4.36 -26.26 -5.78
CA GLY A 437 4.24 -26.57 -4.34
C GLY A 437 3.52 -27.86 -3.99
N LYS A 438 3.31 -28.79 -4.93
CA LYS A 438 2.65 -30.08 -4.65
C LYS A 438 3.49 -31.03 -3.78
N ALA A 439 4.80 -30.83 -3.73
CA ALA A 439 5.74 -31.70 -3.00
C ALA A 439 6.79 -30.93 -2.18
N ALA A 440 6.58 -29.62 -2.00
CA ALA A 440 7.53 -28.71 -1.35
C ALA A 440 6.78 -27.57 -0.66
N PHE A 441 7.49 -26.79 0.15
CA PHE A 441 6.97 -25.51 0.63
C PHE A 441 7.19 -24.44 -0.43
N VAL A 442 6.14 -23.68 -0.75
CA VAL A 442 6.23 -22.49 -1.60
C VAL A 442 5.93 -21.28 -0.73
N VAL A 443 6.93 -20.45 -0.50
CA VAL A 443 6.79 -19.20 0.26
C VAL A 443 6.69 -18.04 -0.73
N LEU A 444 5.60 -17.29 -0.65
CA LEU A 444 5.28 -16.20 -1.57
C LEU A 444 5.30 -14.87 -0.82
N ASP A 445 6.26 -14.04 -1.17
CA ASP A 445 6.30 -12.63 -0.79
C ASP A 445 5.41 -11.83 -1.76
N THR A 446 4.21 -11.46 -1.30
CA THR A 446 3.24 -10.79 -2.16
C THR A 446 3.55 -9.31 -2.32
N ALA A 447 3.06 -8.72 -3.41
CA ALA A 447 2.98 -7.27 -3.56
C ALA A 447 2.11 -6.64 -2.44
N PRO A 448 2.07 -5.30 -2.30
CA PRO A 448 1.20 -4.64 -1.33
C PRO A 448 -0.27 -5.08 -1.46
N THR A 449 -1.00 -5.00 -0.33
CA THR A 449 -2.36 -5.51 -0.14
C THR A 449 -3.34 -5.18 -1.26
N GLY A 450 -3.44 -3.92 -1.67
CA GLY A 450 -4.37 -3.49 -2.72
C GLY A 450 -4.14 -4.19 -4.07
N HIS A 451 -2.87 -4.35 -4.48
CA HIS A 451 -2.53 -5.02 -5.73
C HIS A 451 -2.79 -6.53 -5.66
N THR A 452 -2.63 -7.15 -4.48
CA THR A 452 -2.85 -8.59 -4.35
C THR A 452 -4.35 -8.94 -4.33
N ILE A 453 -5.19 -8.09 -3.71
CA ILE A 453 -6.64 -8.26 -3.79
C ILE A 453 -7.15 -7.99 -5.21
N LEU A 454 -6.65 -6.93 -5.88
CA LEU A 454 -6.92 -6.69 -7.30
C LEU A 454 -6.56 -7.91 -8.16
N LEU A 455 -5.40 -8.53 -7.92
CA LEU A 455 -4.98 -9.74 -8.63
C LEU A 455 -5.91 -10.93 -8.34
N LEU A 456 -6.43 -11.08 -7.11
CA LEU A 456 -7.40 -12.13 -6.75
C LEU A 456 -8.80 -11.86 -7.33
N ASP A 457 -9.24 -10.61 -7.37
CA ASP A 457 -10.52 -10.19 -7.94
C ASP A 457 -10.50 -10.30 -9.47
N ALA A 458 -9.42 -9.82 -10.11
CA ALA A 458 -9.17 -9.98 -11.54
C ALA A 458 -9.09 -11.47 -11.91
N ALA A 459 -8.46 -12.28 -11.06
CA ALA A 459 -8.45 -13.73 -11.20
C ALA A 459 -9.85 -14.35 -11.12
N GLU A 460 -10.70 -13.89 -10.20
CA GLU A 460 -12.07 -14.40 -10.06
C GLU A 460 -12.97 -13.94 -11.21
N ALA A 461 -12.81 -12.71 -11.69
CA ALA A 461 -13.48 -12.20 -12.89
C ALA A 461 -13.04 -12.95 -14.15
N TYR A 462 -11.73 -13.12 -14.35
CA TYR A 462 -11.16 -13.89 -15.44
C TYR A 462 -11.57 -15.37 -15.38
N HIS A 463 -11.54 -15.98 -14.19
CA HIS A 463 -12.00 -17.35 -14.00
C HIS A 463 -13.48 -17.50 -14.37
N ARG A 464 -14.34 -16.54 -14.03
CA ARG A 464 -15.77 -16.56 -14.41
C ARG A 464 -15.97 -16.37 -15.92
N GLU A 465 -15.32 -15.39 -16.52
CA GLU A 465 -15.47 -15.07 -17.94
C GLU A 465 -14.95 -16.20 -18.83
N VAL A 466 -13.83 -16.82 -18.44
CA VAL A 466 -13.26 -17.94 -19.17
C VAL A 466 -13.97 -19.25 -18.86
N MET A 467 -14.63 -19.43 -17.70
CA MET A 467 -15.54 -20.57 -17.51
C MET A 467 -16.81 -20.46 -18.38
N ARG A 468 -17.21 -19.23 -18.78
CA ARG A 468 -18.28 -19.01 -19.77
C ARG A 468 -17.82 -19.32 -21.20
N VAL A 469 -16.58 -19.01 -21.54
CA VAL A 469 -16.01 -19.23 -22.88
C VAL A 469 -15.17 -20.51 -22.86
N GLN A 470 -15.67 -21.63 -23.40
CA GLN A 470 -14.96 -22.93 -23.44
C GLN A 470 -13.57 -22.85 -24.13
N GLY A 471 -12.55 -22.42 -23.40
CA GLY A 471 -11.18 -22.22 -23.86
C GLY A 471 -10.16 -23.10 -23.13
N ASP A 472 -9.00 -23.28 -23.77
CA ASP A 472 -7.89 -24.14 -23.32
C ASP A 472 -7.08 -23.45 -22.20
N MET A 473 -7.53 -23.63 -20.96
CA MET A 473 -6.88 -23.09 -19.76
C MET A 473 -5.89 -24.08 -19.15
N PRO A 474 -4.67 -23.65 -18.78
CA PRO A 474 -3.77 -24.50 -18.00
C PRO A 474 -4.40 -24.91 -16.67
N GLU A 475 -4.30 -26.19 -16.32
CA GLU A 475 -4.89 -26.74 -15.08
C GLU A 475 -4.36 -26.03 -13.82
N SER A 476 -3.13 -25.52 -13.85
CA SER A 476 -2.55 -24.73 -12.75
C SER A 476 -3.37 -23.48 -12.44
N VAL A 477 -3.90 -22.80 -13.46
CA VAL A 477 -4.73 -21.61 -13.32
C VAL A 477 -6.13 -21.97 -12.82
N ARG A 478 -6.70 -23.06 -13.33
CA ARG A 478 -8.02 -23.57 -12.91
C ARG A 478 -8.04 -23.95 -11.43
N GLN A 479 -6.97 -24.58 -10.95
CA GLN A 479 -6.86 -25.08 -9.58
C GLN A 479 -6.35 -24.04 -8.58
N LEU A 480 -5.94 -22.85 -9.04
CA LEU A 480 -5.31 -21.86 -8.16
C LEU A 480 -6.26 -21.37 -7.07
N LEU A 481 -7.43 -20.80 -7.43
CA LEU A 481 -8.38 -20.27 -6.44
C LEU A 481 -8.86 -21.33 -5.43
N PRO A 482 -9.27 -22.56 -5.86
CA PRO A 482 -9.57 -23.64 -4.92
C PRO A 482 -8.43 -23.93 -3.93
N ARG A 483 -7.17 -23.94 -4.40
CA ARG A 483 -6.01 -24.20 -3.53
C ARG A 483 -5.70 -23.05 -2.58
N LEU A 484 -5.85 -21.80 -3.03
CA LEU A 484 -5.66 -20.64 -2.16
C LEU A 484 -6.70 -20.57 -1.05
N ARG A 485 -7.93 -21.04 -1.32
CA ARG A 485 -9.03 -21.14 -0.35
C ARG A 485 -8.91 -22.34 0.58
N ASP A 486 -8.12 -23.36 0.25
CA ASP A 486 -7.93 -24.54 1.10
C ASP A 486 -7.00 -24.20 2.29
N PRO A 487 -7.52 -24.15 3.54
CA PRO A 487 -6.72 -23.81 4.72
C PRO A 487 -5.74 -24.92 5.13
N ALA A 488 -5.88 -26.13 4.61
CA ALA A 488 -4.92 -27.21 4.84
C ALA A 488 -3.69 -27.06 3.94
N TYR A 489 -3.86 -26.46 2.76
CA TYR A 489 -2.81 -26.29 1.76
C TYR A 489 -2.17 -24.90 1.77
N THR A 490 -2.98 -23.84 1.85
CA THR A 490 -2.53 -22.44 1.80
C THR A 490 -2.63 -21.79 3.18
N ARG A 491 -1.52 -21.21 3.63
CA ARG A 491 -1.39 -20.52 4.91
C ARG A 491 -1.05 -19.06 4.67
N VAL A 492 -2.05 -18.19 4.77
CA VAL A 492 -1.87 -16.74 4.62
C VAL A 492 -1.42 -16.12 5.95
N ILE A 493 -0.34 -15.35 5.92
CA ILE A 493 0.25 -14.65 7.05
C ILE A 493 0.11 -13.15 6.81
N ILE A 494 -0.62 -12.46 7.67
CA ILE A 494 -0.72 -11.01 7.63
C ILE A 494 0.42 -10.41 8.47
N THR A 495 1.35 -9.73 7.81
CA THR A 495 2.44 -9.00 8.44
C THR A 495 2.03 -7.54 8.65
N THR A 496 2.22 -7.04 9.87
CA THR A 496 1.91 -5.65 10.25
C THR A 496 2.95 -5.09 11.22
N LEU A 497 2.79 -3.82 11.61
CA LEU A 497 3.54 -3.15 12.68
C LEU A 497 2.58 -2.82 13.83
N ALA A 498 3.10 -2.65 15.04
CA ALA A 498 2.30 -2.31 16.21
C ALA A 498 1.96 -0.80 16.27
N GLU A 499 1.27 -0.32 15.24
CA GLU A 499 0.84 1.07 15.09
C GLU A 499 -0.60 1.13 14.56
N ALA A 500 -1.30 2.24 14.78
CA ALA A 500 -2.71 2.40 14.38
C ALA A 500 -2.97 2.11 12.90
N THR A 501 -2.36 2.86 11.99
CA THR A 501 -2.61 2.73 10.55
C THR A 501 -2.23 1.34 10.01
N PRO A 502 -1.02 0.79 10.28
CA PRO A 502 -0.68 -0.58 9.88
C PRO A 502 -1.65 -1.66 10.39
N VAL A 503 -2.16 -1.54 11.62
CA VAL A 503 -3.14 -2.52 12.15
C VAL A 503 -4.49 -2.38 11.48
N HIS A 504 -5.01 -1.16 11.29
CA HIS A 504 -6.30 -0.94 10.61
C HIS A 504 -6.28 -1.39 9.16
N GLU A 505 -5.17 -1.15 8.45
CA GLU A 505 -5.01 -1.64 7.08
C GLU A 505 -4.90 -3.17 7.01
N ALA A 506 -4.22 -3.79 7.97
CA ALA A 506 -4.14 -5.23 8.07
C ALA A 506 -5.51 -5.86 8.41
N GLU A 507 -6.33 -5.17 9.21
CA GLU A 507 -7.70 -5.57 9.54
C GLU A 507 -8.60 -5.51 8.29
N ARG A 508 -8.51 -4.42 7.53
CA ARG A 508 -9.22 -4.31 6.24
C ARG A 508 -8.79 -5.39 5.26
N LEU A 509 -7.48 -5.64 5.13
CA LEU A 509 -6.98 -6.76 4.32
C LEU A 509 -7.59 -8.10 4.75
N GLN A 510 -7.69 -8.35 6.06
CA GLN A 510 -8.33 -9.56 6.56
C GLN A 510 -9.80 -9.66 6.14
N GLN A 511 -10.53 -8.54 6.16
CA GLN A 511 -11.91 -8.49 5.67
C GLN A 511 -11.98 -8.76 4.15
N ASP A 512 -11.07 -8.19 3.37
CA ASP A 512 -10.97 -8.41 1.93
C ASP A 512 -10.70 -9.88 1.59
N LEU A 513 -9.75 -10.50 2.28
CA LEU A 513 -9.47 -11.93 2.16
C LEU A 513 -10.69 -12.77 2.55
N ALA A 514 -11.41 -12.40 3.60
CA ALA A 514 -12.63 -13.10 4.00
C ALA A 514 -13.72 -13.03 2.93
N ARG A 515 -13.88 -11.89 2.24
CA ARG A 515 -14.78 -11.76 1.07
C ARG A 515 -14.38 -12.71 -0.06
N ALA A 516 -13.07 -12.89 -0.29
CA ALA A 516 -12.54 -13.84 -1.25
C ALA A 516 -12.58 -15.32 -0.79
N GLY A 517 -13.14 -15.61 0.39
CA GLY A 517 -13.21 -16.95 0.97
C GLY A 517 -11.88 -17.47 1.52
N ILE A 518 -10.93 -16.58 1.81
CA ILE A 518 -9.60 -16.90 2.33
C ILE A 518 -9.53 -16.44 3.79
N LYS A 519 -9.26 -17.37 4.71
CA LYS A 519 -9.06 -17.04 6.13
C LYS A 519 -7.56 -16.95 6.43
N PRO A 520 -7.06 -15.81 6.97
CA PRO A 520 -5.69 -15.71 7.42
C PRO A 520 -5.35 -16.79 8.46
N TYR A 521 -4.20 -17.44 8.28
CA TYR A 521 -3.69 -18.48 9.18
C TYR A 521 -3.13 -17.87 10.46
N ALA A 522 -2.38 -16.77 10.34
CA ALA A 522 -1.74 -16.07 11.45
C ALA A 522 -1.44 -14.60 11.13
N TRP A 523 -1.16 -13.83 12.18
CA TRP A 523 -0.64 -12.47 12.11
C TRP A 523 0.80 -12.41 12.63
N VAL A 524 1.63 -11.59 12.00
CA VAL A 524 3.01 -11.33 12.44
C VAL A 524 3.16 -9.83 12.67
N ILE A 525 3.35 -9.46 13.93
CA ILE A 525 3.67 -8.08 14.32
C ILE A 525 5.18 -7.95 14.27
N ASN A 526 5.68 -7.21 13.29
CA ASN A 526 7.09 -7.06 13.03
C ASN A 526 7.69 -5.80 13.69
N GLN A 527 9.00 -5.81 13.87
CA GLN A 527 9.81 -4.65 14.31
C GLN A 527 9.35 -4.02 15.64
N SER A 528 8.90 -4.83 16.59
CA SER A 528 8.42 -4.33 17.89
C SER A 528 9.57 -3.79 18.74
N LEU A 529 9.48 -2.51 19.13
CA LEU A 529 10.38 -1.91 20.10
C LEU A 529 10.10 -2.41 21.52
N LEU A 530 8.84 -2.75 21.83
CA LEU A 530 8.47 -3.36 23.11
C LEU A 530 9.24 -4.68 23.36
N ALA A 531 9.40 -5.49 22.32
CA ALA A 531 10.14 -6.75 22.38
C ALA A 531 11.66 -6.61 22.16
N SER A 532 12.17 -5.43 21.78
CA SER A 532 13.57 -5.22 21.41
C SER A 532 14.57 -5.28 22.58
N GLY A 533 14.08 -5.10 23.82
CA GLY A 533 14.93 -5.02 25.01
C GLY A 533 15.66 -3.68 25.18
N THR A 534 15.32 -2.67 24.38
CA THR A 534 15.88 -1.31 24.52
C THR A 534 15.61 -0.72 25.91
N ARG A 535 16.58 0.05 26.39
CA ARG A 535 16.59 0.83 27.64
C ARG A 535 16.64 2.32 27.37
N ASP A 536 16.73 2.73 26.10
CA ASP A 536 16.61 4.14 25.73
C ASP A 536 15.22 4.66 26.16
N PRO A 537 15.13 5.79 26.88
CA PRO A 537 13.86 6.27 27.42
C PRO A 537 12.80 6.53 26.35
N LEU A 538 13.20 7.10 25.20
CA LEU A 538 12.29 7.48 24.12
C LEU A 538 11.80 6.24 23.36
N LEU A 539 12.70 5.30 23.05
CA LEU A 539 12.33 4.03 22.42
C LEU A 539 11.52 3.12 23.36
N SER A 540 11.81 3.15 24.66
CA SER A 540 11.01 2.42 25.67
C SER A 540 9.59 2.99 25.77
N GLU A 541 9.45 4.32 25.71
CA GLU A 541 8.13 4.96 25.66
C GLU A 541 7.39 4.59 24.37
N ARG A 542 8.07 4.59 23.22
CA ARG A 542 7.48 4.10 21.96
C ARG A 542 7.05 2.64 22.07
N GLY A 543 7.85 1.78 22.68
CA GLY A 543 7.48 0.38 22.91
C GLY A 543 6.20 0.25 23.74
N ARG A 544 5.99 1.09 24.77
CA ARG A 544 4.73 1.09 25.54
C ARG A 544 3.53 1.52 24.69
N TYR A 545 3.73 2.42 23.74
CA TYR A 545 2.69 2.83 22.79
C TYR A 545 2.22 1.67 21.88
N GLU A 546 3.04 0.63 21.67
CA GLU A 546 2.68 -0.56 20.89
C GLU A 546 1.62 -1.44 21.58
N ILE A 547 1.52 -1.39 22.92
CA ILE A 547 0.73 -2.34 23.73
C ILE A 547 -0.74 -2.44 23.29
N PRO A 548 -1.50 -1.34 23.07
CA PRO A 548 -2.90 -1.43 22.64
C PRO A 548 -3.06 -2.12 21.29
N PHE A 549 -2.14 -1.88 20.35
CA PHE A 549 -2.18 -2.47 19.01
C PHE A 549 -1.82 -3.96 19.04
N ILE A 550 -0.81 -4.33 19.83
CA ILE A 550 -0.47 -5.74 20.06
C ILE A 550 -1.66 -6.47 20.70
N ARG A 551 -2.33 -5.84 21.67
CA ARG A 551 -3.53 -6.39 22.31
C ARG A 551 -4.67 -6.59 21.31
N LYS A 552 -5.00 -5.57 20.53
CA LYS A 552 -6.05 -5.64 19.49
C LYS A 552 -5.78 -6.82 18.54
N VAL A 553 -4.56 -6.98 18.05
CA VAL A 553 -4.20 -8.11 17.17
C VAL A 553 -4.38 -9.45 17.86
N ALA A 554 -3.93 -9.57 19.11
CA ALA A 554 -3.90 -10.83 19.85
C ALA A 554 -5.27 -11.28 20.38
N GLU A 555 -6.12 -10.33 20.79
CA GLU A 555 -7.38 -10.60 21.48
C GLU A 555 -8.58 -10.51 20.54
N GLU A 556 -8.51 -9.68 19.49
CA GLU A 556 -9.66 -9.41 18.62
C GLU A 556 -9.47 -9.94 17.19
N LEU A 557 -8.28 -9.80 16.61
CA LEU A 557 -8.09 -10.03 15.17
C LEU A 557 -7.59 -11.44 14.81
N SER A 558 -6.71 -12.04 15.62
CA SER A 558 -6.15 -13.36 15.32
C SER A 558 -5.75 -14.17 16.56
N ALA A 559 -6.25 -15.40 16.64
CA ALA A 559 -5.85 -16.38 17.64
C ALA A 559 -4.40 -16.88 17.46
N ARG A 560 -3.80 -16.74 16.27
CA ARG A 560 -2.40 -17.05 16.00
C ARG A 560 -1.66 -15.77 15.68
N CYS A 561 -0.81 -15.33 16.60
CA CYS A 561 0.02 -14.16 16.41
C CYS A 561 1.45 -14.44 16.85
N ALA A 562 2.41 -13.77 16.20
CA ALA A 562 3.81 -13.78 16.58
C ALA A 562 4.34 -12.35 16.64
N LEU A 563 5.27 -12.11 17.55
CA LEU A 563 5.94 -10.82 17.73
C LEU A 563 7.41 -10.96 17.36
N ILE A 564 7.88 -10.16 16.40
CA ILE A 564 9.29 -10.08 16.02
C ILE A 564 9.86 -8.78 16.61
N PRO A 565 10.93 -8.85 17.43
CA PRO A 565 11.56 -7.66 17.99
C PRO A 565 12.26 -6.83 16.91
N TRP A 566 12.42 -5.52 17.17
CA TRP A 566 13.36 -4.72 16.40
C TRP A 566 14.80 -5.19 16.70
N LEU A 567 15.55 -5.52 15.65
CA LEU A 567 16.90 -6.10 15.76
C LEU A 567 18.00 -5.07 15.51
N ALA A 568 19.04 -5.05 16.34
CA ALA A 568 20.22 -4.16 16.20
C ALA A 568 21.04 -4.42 14.94
N GLU A 569 21.09 -5.68 14.49
CA GLU A 569 21.64 -6.06 13.18
C GLU A 569 20.51 -6.34 12.20
N PRO A 570 20.54 -5.79 10.97
CA PRO A 570 19.51 -6.08 9.98
C PRO A 570 19.47 -7.60 9.72
N PRO A 571 18.28 -8.23 9.64
CA PRO A 571 18.18 -9.65 9.38
C PRO A 571 18.41 -9.95 7.90
N ILE A 572 19.67 -9.82 7.48
CA ILE A 572 20.15 -10.06 6.13
C ILE A 572 21.10 -11.26 6.19
N GLY A 573 21.11 -12.05 5.11
CA GLY A 573 21.85 -13.29 5.01
C GLY A 573 21.19 -14.43 5.79
N ALA A 574 21.62 -15.66 5.50
CA ALA A 574 21.11 -16.86 6.16
C ALA A 574 21.18 -16.79 7.70
N ARG A 575 22.27 -16.23 8.25
CA ARG A 575 22.44 -16.08 9.71
C ARG A 575 21.55 -14.99 10.29
N GLY A 576 21.48 -13.82 9.67
CA GLY A 576 20.63 -12.72 10.15
C GLY A 576 19.15 -13.09 10.12
N LEU A 577 18.70 -13.82 9.09
CA LEU A 577 17.35 -14.34 9.00
C LEU A 577 17.07 -15.45 10.02
N ALA A 578 18.02 -16.36 10.26
CA ALA A 578 17.88 -17.39 11.28
C ALA A 578 17.71 -16.80 12.69
N ARG A 579 18.32 -15.63 12.98
CA ARG A 579 18.14 -14.91 14.25
C ARG A 579 16.72 -14.42 14.52
N ILE A 580 15.89 -14.26 13.49
CA ILE A 580 14.46 -13.95 13.68
C ILE A 580 13.75 -15.14 14.35
N THR A 581 14.11 -16.36 13.96
CA THR A 581 13.54 -17.59 14.53
C THR A 581 14.26 -18.05 15.78
N ASP A 582 15.58 -17.92 15.85
CA ASP A 582 16.39 -18.33 16.99
C ASP A 582 17.40 -17.24 17.32
N PRO A 583 17.18 -16.41 18.36
CA PRO A 583 18.08 -15.34 18.75
C PRO A 583 19.53 -15.77 19.03
N ALA A 584 19.79 -17.08 19.24
CA ALA A 584 21.11 -17.64 19.48
C ALA A 584 21.87 -18.07 18.20
N ALA A 585 21.26 -17.96 17.01
CA ALA A 585 21.78 -18.46 15.73
C ALA A 585 22.85 -17.58 15.04
#